data_AF-A0AAV3V9N2-F1
#
_entry.id   AF-A0AAV3V9N2-F1
#
_cell.length_a   1.000
_cell.length_b   1.000
_cell.length_c   1.000
_cell.angle_alpha   90.00
_cell.angle_beta   90.00
_cell.angle_gamma   90.00
#
_symmetry.space_group_name_H-M   'P 1'
#
loop_
_entity.id
_entity.type
_entity.pdbx_description
1 polymer ?
#
loop_
_entity_poly.entity_id
_entity_poly.type
_entity_poly.pdbx_seq_one_letter_code
_entity_poly.pdbx_strand_id
1 'polypeptide(L)'
;MKDIVFTLEFDDIYSNERANKYLQKGWKLLHVGTKLVNSGEPADYETSYVVGANAEQYAEYQKEQEKTKNAGQNVKDWLNNN
;
A
#
# COMPACT_ATOMS: atom_id res chain seq x y z
N MET A 1 4.81 3.94 18.74
CA MET A 1 3.69 3.24 18.09
C MET A 1 2.34 3.51 18.76
N LYS A 2 2.24 4.31 19.85
CA LYS A 2 0.95 4.56 20.52
C LYS A 2 -0.14 5.16 19.63
N ASP A 3 0.26 5.85 18.56
CA ASP A 3 -0.66 6.56 17.66
C ASP A 3 -0.82 5.91 16.27
N ILE A 4 -0.19 4.74 16.06
CA ILE A 4 -0.32 4.00 14.79
C ILE A 4 -1.45 2.98 14.94
N VAL A 5 -2.44 3.06 14.07
CA VAL A 5 -3.62 2.16 14.10
C VAL A 5 -3.71 1.26 12.87
N PHE A 6 -2.91 1.55 11.83
CA PHE A 6 -2.88 0.78 10.59
C PHE A 6 -1.49 0.84 9.95
N THR A 7 -1.12 -0.20 9.21
CA THR A 7 0.16 -0.31 8.52
C THR A 7 -0.01 -0.77 7.09
N LEU A 8 0.83 -0.26 6.19
CA LEU A 8 1.01 -0.80 4.84
C LEU A 8 2.45 -1.30 4.70
N GLU A 9 2.60 -2.46 4.07
CA GLU A 9 3.87 -3.04 3.66
C GLU A 9 3.98 -2.97 2.13
N PHE A 10 5.16 -2.61 1.63
CA PHE A 10 5.48 -2.66 0.21
C PHE A 10 6.80 -3.40 0.00
N ASP A 11 6.77 -4.45 -0.80
CA ASP A 11 7.87 -5.41 -0.99
C ASP A 11 8.02 -5.82 -2.46
N ASP A 12 7.69 -4.91 -3.39
CA ASP A 12 7.92 -5.10 -4.83
C ASP A 12 8.95 -4.10 -5.41
N ILE A 13 9.20 -4.19 -6.73
CA ILE A 13 10.14 -3.32 -7.46
C ILE A 13 9.81 -1.82 -7.37
N TYR A 14 8.57 -1.45 -7.01
CA TYR A 14 8.11 -0.08 -6.81
C TYR A 14 7.95 0.28 -5.34
N SER A 15 8.40 -0.57 -4.42
CA SER A 15 8.21 -0.45 -2.97
C SER A 15 8.67 0.90 -2.42
N ASN A 16 9.86 1.37 -2.82
CA ASN A 16 10.40 2.66 -2.39
C ASN A 16 9.51 3.84 -2.84
N GLU A 17 9.11 3.85 -4.12
CA GLU A 17 8.26 4.91 -4.67
C GLU A 17 6.90 4.95 -3.96
N ARG A 18 6.29 3.78 -3.73
CA ARG A 18 5.02 3.70 -3.01
C ARG A 18 5.14 4.13 -1.56
N ALA A 19 6.17 3.69 -0.84
CA ALA A 19 6.42 4.14 0.52
C ALA A 19 6.52 5.67 0.56
N ASN A 20 7.28 6.29 -0.35
CA ASN A 20 7.43 7.74 -0.43
C ASN A 20 6.11 8.49 -0.65
N LYS A 21 5.17 7.94 -1.43
CA LYS A 21 3.83 8.54 -1.60
C LYS A 21 3.08 8.64 -0.26
N TYR A 22 3.17 7.63 0.61
CA TYR A 22 2.54 7.68 1.93
C TYR A 22 3.31 8.56 2.91
N LEU A 23 4.64 8.57 2.85
CA LEU A 23 5.47 9.49 3.66
C LEU A 23 5.15 10.96 3.34
N GLN A 24 4.89 11.29 2.07
CA GLN A 24 4.44 12.64 1.66
C GLN A 24 3.05 12.99 2.23
N LYS A 25 2.18 12.00 2.47
CA LYS A 25 0.91 12.16 3.20
C LYS A 25 1.08 12.23 4.73
N GLY A 26 2.33 12.31 5.21
CA GLY A 26 2.67 12.39 6.63
C GLY A 26 2.63 11.05 7.37
N TRP A 27 2.55 9.92 6.68
CA TRP A 27 2.64 8.61 7.33
C TRP A 27 4.05 8.39 7.91
N LYS A 28 4.17 7.54 8.92
CA LYS A 28 5.44 7.29 9.59
C LYS A 28 6.14 6.05 9.02
N LEU A 29 7.41 6.18 8.64
CA LEU A 29 8.25 5.01 8.35
C LEU A 29 8.49 4.21 9.63
N LEU A 30 8.14 2.92 9.63
CA LEU A 30 8.30 2.02 10.78
C LEU A 30 9.44 1.02 10.59
N HIS A 31 9.64 0.54 9.37
CA HIS A 31 10.66 -0.46 9.07
C HIS A 31 11.14 -0.37 7.62
N VAL A 32 12.41 -0.71 7.41
CA VAL A 32 13.02 -1.03 6.11
C VAL A 32 13.84 -2.29 6.31
N GLY A 33 13.61 -3.31 5.48
CA GLY A 33 14.29 -4.59 5.59
C GLY A 33 14.21 -5.39 4.30
N THR A 34 14.67 -6.63 4.34
CA THR A 34 14.59 -7.57 3.22
C THR A 34 13.49 -8.60 3.48
N LYS A 35 12.78 -9.00 2.43
CA LYS A 35 11.73 -10.02 2.50
C LYS A 35 11.92 -11.02 1.37
N LEU A 36 11.80 -12.31 1.72
CA LEU A 36 11.77 -13.39 0.74
C LEU A 36 10.44 -13.35 0.00
N VAL A 37 10.48 -13.17 -1.33
CA VAL A 37 9.28 -13.17 -2.19
C VAL A 37 9.14 -14.46 -2.99
N ASN A 38 10.26 -15.16 -3.24
CA ASN A 38 10.27 -16.46 -3.89
C ASN A 38 11.38 -17.35 -3.29
N SER A 39 11.01 -18.54 -2.82
CA SER A 39 11.93 -19.51 -2.22
C SER A 39 12.57 -20.49 -3.21
N GLY A 40 12.36 -20.32 -4.52
CA GLY A 40 13.03 -21.10 -5.56
C GLY A 40 14.56 -20.90 -5.55
N GLU A 41 15.29 -21.64 -6.40
CA GLU A 41 16.74 -21.45 -6.56
C GLU A 41 17.05 -20.71 -7.89
N PRO A 42 17.73 -19.55 -7.87
CA PRO A 42 18.11 -18.78 -6.67
C PRO A 42 16.89 -18.12 -6.00
N ALA A 43 16.98 -17.95 -4.68
CA ALA A 43 15.93 -17.31 -3.90
C ALA A 43 15.86 -15.82 -4.22
N ASP A 44 14.64 -15.30 -4.31
CA ASP A 44 14.38 -13.90 -4.66
C ASP A 44 13.97 -13.11 -3.41
N TYR A 45 14.65 -11.97 -3.22
CA TYR A 45 14.49 -11.11 -2.07
C TYR A 45 14.27 -9.68 -2.52
N GLU A 46 13.25 -9.06 -1.95
CA GLU A 46 12.93 -7.66 -2.21
C GLU A 46 13.14 -6.80 -0.96
N THR A 47 13.31 -5.49 -1.19
CA THR A 47 13.33 -4.53 -0.09
C THR A 47 11.90 -4.25 0.35
N SER A 48 11.59 -4.52 1.62
CA SER A 48 10.30 -4.23 2.22
C SER A 48 10.34 -2.91 2.98
N TYR A 49 9.33 -2.07 2.77
CA TYR A 49 9.08 -0.83 3.49
C TYR A 49 7.74 -0.92 4.22
N VAL A 50 7.74 -0.67 5.54
CA VAL A 50 6.52 -0.61 6.33
C VAL A 50 6.26 0.81 6.81
N VAL A 51 5.10 1.34 6.45
CA VAL A 51 4.63 2.67 6.88
C VAL A 51 3.39 2.53 7.77
N GLY A 52 3.27 3.41 8.76
CA GLY A 52 2.17 3.43 9.71
C GLY A 52 1.34 4.71 9.61
N ALA A 53 0.02 4.54 9.73
CA ALA A 53 -0.96 5.62 9.77
C ALA A 53 -1.55 5.78 11.17
N ASN A 54 -1.86 7.03 11.52
CA ASN A 54 -2.80 7.34 12.59
C ASN A 54 -4.27 7.17 12.13
N ALA A 55 -5.22 7.43 13.04
CA ALA A 55 -6.64 7.24 12.76
C ALA A 55 -7.17 8.12 11.60
N GLU A 56 -6.75 9.39 11.54
CA GLU A 56 -7.18 10.32 10.48
C GLU A 56 -6.66 9.89 9.10
N GLN A 57 -5.36 9.54 9.03
CA GLN A 57 -4.71 9.05 7.83
C GLN A 57 -5.31 7.73 7.33
N TYR A 58 -5.65 6.83 8.26
CA TYR A 58 -6.31 5.57 7.90
C TYR A 58 -7.73 5.80 7.37
N ALA A 59 -8.50 6.70 7.98
CA ALA A 59 -9.83 7.06 7.50
C ALA A 59 -9.79 7.70 6.09
N GLU A 60 -8.78 8.52 5.80
CA GLU A 60 -8.58 9.07 4.45
C GLU A 60 -8.23 7.97 3.45
N TYR A 61 -7.33 7.05 3.81
CA TYR A 61 -7.00 5.89 2.98
C TYR A 61 -8.25 5.05 2.66
N GLN A 62 -9.11 4.76 3.64
CA GLN A 62 -10.36 4.03 3.40
C GLN A 62 -11.25 4.72 2.36
N LYS A 63 -11.40 6.05 2.45
CA LYS A 63 -12.17 6.84 1.46
C LYS A 63 -11.54 6.77 0.06
N GLU A 64 -10.22 6.80 -0.06
CA GLU A 64 -9.53 6.64 -1.35
C GLU A 64 -9.79 5.26 -1.95
N GLN A 65 -9.74 4.20 -1.12
CA GLN A 65 -9.98 2.83 -1.57
C GLN A 65 -11.44 2.62 -2.03
N GLU A 66 -12.41 3.24 -1.36
CA GLU A 66 -13.81 3.22 -1.78
C GLU A 66 -14.03 3.91 -3.13
N LYS A 67 -13.41 5.09 -3.34
CA LYS A 67 -13.49 5.81 -4.63
C LYS A 67 -12.94 4.97 -5.77
N THR A 68 -11.80 4.30 -5.57
CA THR A 68 -11.20 3.43 -6.59
C THR A 68 -12.09 2.22 -6.91
N LYS A 69 -12.69 1.60 -5.89
CA LYS A 69 -13.63 0.48 -6.09
C LYS A 69 -14.85 0.91 -6.90
N ASN A 70 -15.46 2.04 -6.55
CA ASN A 70 -16.64 2.55 -7.24
C ASN A 70 -16.33 2.91 -8.70
N ALA A 71 -15.16 3.53 -8.96
CA ALA A 71 -14.72 3.82 -10.32
C ALA A 71 -14.54 2.53 -11.16
N GLY A 72 -13.94 1.49 -10.58
CA GLY A 72 -13.78 0.20 -11.26
C GLY A 72 -15.10 -0.51 -11.56
N GLN A 73 -16.09 -0.40 -10.68
CA GLN A 73 -17.42 -0.96 -10.91
C GLN A 73 -18.14 -0.25 -12.06
N ASN A 74 -18.10 1.09 -12.10
CA ASN A 74 -18.71 1.87 -13.17
C ASN A 74 -18.16 1.51 -14.56
N VAL A 75 -16.86 1.22 -14.67
CA VAL A 75 -16.24 0.80 -15.94
C VAL A 75 -16.73 -0.57 -16.38
N LYS A 76 -16.84 -1.54 -15.45
CA LYS A 76 -17.37 -2.87 -15.76
C LYS A 76 -18.82 -2.80 -16.22
N ASP A 77 -19.63 -1.99 -15.56
CA ASP A 77 -21.04 -1.83 -15.89
C ASP A 77 -21.21 -1.15 -17.27
N TRP A 78 -20.34 -0.23 -17.65
CA TRP A 78 -20.33 0.36 -18.99
C TRP A 78 -19.96 -0.64 -20.09
N LEU A 79 -18.96 -1.50 -19.85
CA LEU A 79 -18.51 -2.53 -20.79
C LEU A 79 -19.55 -3.64 -20.99
N ASN A 80 -20.39 -3.93 -19.99
CA ASN A 80 -21.39 -4.99 -20.07
C ASN A 80 -22.72 -4.53 -20.69
N ASN A 81 -22.93 -3.22 -20.84
CA ASN A 81 -24.17 -2.61 -21.33
C ASN A 81 -24.02 -1.95 -22.72
N ASN A 82 -22.88 -2.12 -23.39
CA ASN A 82 -22.61 -1.75 -24.80
C ASN A 82 -22.00 -2.93 -25.55
#